data_AF-A0A432EL87-F1
#
_entry.id   AF-A0A432EL87-F1
#
_cell.length_a   1.000
_cell.length_b   1.000
_cell.length_c   1.000
_cell.angle_alpha   90.00
_cell.angle_beta   90.00
_cell.angle_gamma   90.00
#
_symmetry.space_group_name_H-M   'P 1'
#
loop_
_entity.id
_entity.type
_entity.pdbx_description
1 polymer ?
#
loop_
_entity_poly.entity_id
_entity_poly.type
_entity_poly.pdbx_seq_one_letter_code
_entity_poly.pdbx_strand_id
1 'polypeptide(L)'
;MPKLADKLAGMSDNPQPSVDYASLVRQIRQWGRELGFSAVGITDTDLAEAETDFLNWLGRGMHGDMDYMQRHGRKRSRPAQLVSGTTSIISVRMDYRPRGAHNSEDILGNSAKAFISRYALGRDYHKTLRSRLQKLATRIEQAVGKFGYRAFTDSAPVLEKPLAEKAGLGWIGKHSNVIHRNEGSWFFLGELFTDLPLPIDPPSARHCGSCDACMRACPTGAIVEPYTVDARLCISYLTIELRTSIPEKLRPLLGNRIYGCDDCQLVCPWNRFASDAACEDFGVRNGLDDVDLLDLFRWSENDFDLKLRGSPIRRIGHECWLRNIAVALGNGAGGAQVVDALQEKMKHSSAMVREHAQWALTRLSEKLP
;
A
#
# COMPACT_ATOMS: atom_id res chain seq x y z
N MET A 1 49.72 51.51 -23.32
CA MET A 1 49.22 50.16 -22.97
C MET A 1 49.14 50.05 -21.46
N PRO A 2 48.00 49.60 -20.88
CA PRO A 2 47.62 49.85 -19.49
C PRO A 2 47.98 48.69 -18.54
N LYS A 3 48.09 48.99 -17.23
CA LYS A 3 47.88 48.05 -16.12
C LYS A 3 47.03 48.83 -15.07
N LEU A 4 45.70 48.71 -15.12
CA LEU A 4 44.88 47.84 -14.24
C LEU A 4 45.35 47.94 -12.78
N ALA A 5 44.84 48.87 -11.95
CA ALA A 5 43.49 48.95 -11.38
C ALA A 5 43.19 47.84 -10.35
N ASP A 6 43.83 47.93 -9.18
CA ASP A 6 43.31 47.37 -7.94
C ASP A 6 42.18 48.26 -7.42
N LYS A 7 40.94 47.82 -7.64
CA LYS A 7 39.79 48.22 -6.82
C LYS A 7 39.05 46.94 -6.46
N LEU A 8 39.34 46.47 -5.25
CA LEU A 8 38.57 45.49 -4.50
C LEU A 8 37.08 45.90 -4.55
N ALA A 9 36.33 45.18 -5.38
CA ALA A 9 34.89 45.14 -5.29
C ALA A 9 34.55 44.38 -4.00
N GLY A 10 34.16 45.12 -2.97
CA GLY A 10 33.39 44.56 -1.86
C GLY A 10 32.07 44.06 -2.43
N MET A 11 32.01 42.77 -2.77
CA MET A 11 30.75 42.09 -2.99
C MET A 11 30.08 41.99 -1.63
N SER A 12 29.04 42.80 -1.47
CA SER A 12 28.07 42.69 -0.40
C SER A 12 27.50 41.26 -0.40
N ASP A 13 27.92 40.45 0.58
CA ASP A 13 27.14 39.31 1.05
C ASP A 13 25.85 39.90 1.62
N ASN A 14 24.85 40.09 0.75
CA ASN A 14 23.49 40.29 1.19
C ASN A 14 23.08 38.96 1.83
N PRO A 15 22.83 38.89 3.15
CA PRO A 15 22.31 37.67 3.74
C PRO A 15 20.98 37.39 3.04
N GLN A 16 20.93 36.31 2.27
CA GLN A 16 19.67 35.74 1.82
C GLN A 16 18.75 35.70 3.04
N PRO A 17 17.54 36.28 2.98
CA PRO A 17 16.64 36.29 4.12
C PRO A 17 16.46 34.84 4.60
N SER A 18 16.83 34.59 5.85
CA SER A 18 16.74 33.26 6.44
C SER A 18 15.30 32.77 6.32
N VAL A 19 15.11 31.59 5.71
CA VAL A 19 13.78 31.01 5.51
C VAL A 19 13.08 30.84 6.85
N ASP A 20 11.90 31.44 7.02
CA ASP A 20 11.02 31.15 8.16
C ASP A 20 10.36 29.78 7.95
N TYR A 21 11.00 28.74 8.49
CA TYR A 21 10.52 27.37 8.35
C TYR A 21 9.16 27.13 9.02
N ALA A 22 8.80 27.87 10.07
CA ALA A 22 7.47 27.73 10.69
C ALA A 22 6.37 28.25 9.75
N SER A 23 6.63 29.35 9.04
CA SER A 23 5.74 29.83 7.97
C SER A 23 5.68 28.87 6.78
N LEU A 24 6.83 28.34 6.36
CA LEU A 24 6.89 27.38 5.27
C LEU A 24 6.08 26.11 5.57
N VAL A 25 6.15 25.56 6.79
CA VAL A 25 5.34 24.40 7.19
C VAL A 25 3.84 24.66 7.06
N ARG A 26 3.37 25.86 7.40
CA ARG A 26 1.95 26.24 7.20
C ARG A 26 1.59 26.25 5.71
N GLN A 27 2.48 26.77 4.86
CA GLN A 27 2.29 26.77 3.40
C GLN A 27 2.30 25.36 2.82
N ILE A 28 3.23 24.50 3.25
CA ILE A 28 3.32 23.09 2.84
C ILE A 28 2.01 22.36 3.14
N ARG A 29 1.43 22.55 4.32
CA ARG A 29 0.13 21.96 4.69
C ARG A 29 -1.02 22.50 3.84
N GLN A 30 -1.01 23.79 3.53
CA GLN A 30 -1.99 24.38 2.63
C GLN A 30 -1.88 23.78 1.23
N TRP A 31 -0.69 23.80 0.63
CA TRP A 31 -0.45 23.24 -0.70
C TRP A 31 -0.73 21.74 -0.75
N GLY A 32 -0.43 21.01 0.32
CA GLY A 32 -0.75 19.58 0.41
C GLY A 32 -2.25 19.32 0.31
N ARG A 33 -3.07 20.11 1.01
CA ARG A 33 -4.54 20.04 0.90
C ARG A 33 -5.04 20.43 -0.49
N GLU A 34 -4.48 21.46 -1.10
CA GLU A 34 -4.82 21.86 -2.48
C GLU A 34 -4.43 20.79 -3.51
N LEU A 35 -3.37 20.02 -3.22
CA LEU A 35 -2.99 18.83 -3.98
C LEU A 35 -3.79 17.59 -3.56
N GLY A 36 -4.82 17.72 -2.73
CA GLY A 36 -5.73 16.64 -2.35
C GLY A 36 -5.13 15.56 -1.44
N PHE A 37 -4.08 15.87 -0.68
CA PHE A 37 -3.70 15.07 0.48
C PHE A 37 -4.64 15.38 1.65
N SER A 38 -5.10 14.34 2.36
CA SER A 38 -6.00 14.51 3.52
C SER A 38 -5.26 15.01 4.76
N ALA A 39 -3.96 14.73 4.88
CA ALA A 39 -3.08 15.41 5.84
C ALA A 39 -1.62 15.42 5.41
N VAL A 40 -0.86 16.32 6.04
CA VAL A 40 0.59 16.45 5.90
C VAL A 40 1.20 16.63 7.28
N GLY A 41 2.19 15.82 7.61
CA GLY A 41 2.92 15.84 8.87
C GLY A 41 4.43 15.82 8.62
N ILE A 42 5.21 16.26 9.59
CA ILE A 42 6.67 16.38 9.45
C ILE A 42 7.36 15.64 10.59
N THR A 43 8.38 14.85 10.28
CA THR A 43 9.19 14.13 11.26
C THR A 43 10.68 14.36 11.01
N ASP A 44 11.48 14.07 12.03
CA ASP A 44 12.92 13.87 11.91
C ASP A 44 13.24 12.57 11.13
N THR A 45 14.53 12.22 11.07
CA THR A 45 15.05 11.05 10.34
C THR A 45 15.38 9.84 11.23
N ASP A 46 15.13 9.91 12.53
CA ASP A 46 15.44 8.84 13.48
C ASP A 46 14.39 7.72 13.43
N LEU A 47 14.84 6.53 13.03
CA LEU A 47 14.01 5.32 12.93
C LEU A 47 14.63 4.16 13.71
N ALA A 48 15.38 4.41 14.80
CA ALA A 48 16.09 3.37 15.53
C ALA A 48 15.17 2.26 16.11
N GLU A 49 14.03 2.62 16.69
CA GLU A 49 13.03 1.66 17.19
C GLU A 49 12.45 0.82 16.04
N ALA A 50 11.99 1.49 14.98
CA ALA A 50 11.45 0.85 13.80
C ALA A 50 12.47 -0.05 13.06
N GLU A 51 13.77 0.31 13.09
CA GLU A 51 14.86 -0.54 12.59
C GLU A 51 14.94 -1.84 13.39
N THR A 52 14.85 -1.75 14.71
CA THR A 52 14.91 -2.91 15.60
C THR A 52 13.74 -3.87 15.33
N ASP A 53 12.53 -3.34 15.28
CA ASP A 53 11.32 -4.13 14.98
C ASP A 53 11.39 -4.78 13.60
N PHE A 54 11.84 -4.02 12.60
CA PHE A 54 12.00 -4.52 11.23
C PHE A 54 13.04 -5.64 11.15
N LEU A 55 14.20 -5.50 11.81
CA LEU A 55 15.24 -6.52 11.84
C LEU A 55 14.77 -7.78 12.59
N ASN A 56 14.01 -7.63 13.68
CA ASN A 56 13.40 -8.76 14.39
C ASN A 56 12.41 -9.52 13.49
N TRP A 57 11.56 -8.80 12.76
CA TRP A 57 10.62 -9.38 11.81
C TRP A 57 11.32 -10.11 10.65
N LEU A 58 12.41 -9.53 10.13
CA LEU A 58 13.27 -10.18 9.14
C LEU A 58 13.92 -11.46 9.69
N GLY A 59 14.48 -11.40 10.90
CA GLY A 59 15.14 -12.53 11.57
C GLY A 59 14.22 -13.72 11.83
N ARG A 60 12.90 -13.47 11.94
CA ARG A 60 11.86 -14.51 12.04
C ARG A 60 11.41 -15.06 10.68
N GLY A 61 11.96 -14.58 9.57
CA GLY A 61 11.60 -15.00 8.21
C GLY A 61 10.17 -14.62 7.81
N MET A 62 9.56 -13.66 8.50
CA MET A 62 8.14 -13.30 8.32
C MET A 62 7.86 -12.53 7.02
N HIS A 63 8.89 -12.19 6.26
CA HIS A 63 8.78 -11.55 4.94
C HIS A 63 8.44 -12.52 3.81
N GLY A 64 8.53 -13.83 4.05
CA GLY A 64 8.38 -14.84 2.98
C GLY A 64 9.32 -14.53 1.80
N ASP A 65 8.82 -14.69 0.59
CA ASP A 65 9.58 -14.49 -0.65
C ASP A 65 9.79 -13.00 -1.04
N MET A 66 9.46 -12.04 -0.17
CA MET A 66 9.70 -10.62 -0.44
C MET A 66 11.19 -10.26 -0.25
N ASP A 67 12.07 -10.76 -1.12
CA ASP A 67 13.52 -10.54 -1.05
C ASP A 67 13.93 -9.07 -1.01
N TYR A 68 13.11 -8.19 -1.59
CA TYR A 68 13.33 -6.75 -1.55
C TYR A 68 13.21 -6.16 -0.14
N MET A 69 12.61 -6.87 0.82
CA MET A 69 12.62 -6.49 2.23
C MET A 69 14.04 -6.60 2.81
N GLN A 70 14.74 -7.70 2.53
CA GLN A 70 16.09 -7.95 3.06
C GLN A 70 17.22 -7.30 2.26
N ARG A 71 17.13 -7.22 0.92
CA ARG A 71 18.30 -6.92 0.05
C ARG A 71 18.94 -5.55 0.26
N HIS A 72 18.23 -4.61 0.89
CA HIS A 72 18.67 -3.23 1.07
C HIS A 72 19.29 -2.97 2.45
N GLY A 73 19.48 -4.00 3.28
CA GLY A 73 20.05 -3.88 4.61
C GLY A 73 19.33 -2.82 5.44
N ARG A 74 20.08 -1.84 5.95
CA ARG A 74 19.55 -0.76 6.79
C ARG A 74 19.06 0.48 6.03
N LYS A 75 19.03 0.49 4.69
CA LYS A 75 18.60 1.68 3.92
C LYS A 75 17.18 2.15 4.29
N ARG A 76 16.29 1.21 4.65
CA ARG A 76 14.89 1.47 5.02
C ARG A 76 14.73 2.39 6.23
N SER A 77 15.64 2.29 7.17
CA SER A 77 15.66 3.02 8.45
C SER A 77 16.71 4.12 8.49
N ARG A 78 17.45 4.35 7.39
CA ARG A 78 18.56 5.31 7.33
C ARG A 78 18.35 6.30 6.19
N PRO A 79 17.53 7.36 6.38
CA PRO A 79 17.20 8.32 5.33
C PRO A 79 18.40 8.90 4.58
N ALA A 80 19.49 9.19 5.28
CA ALA A 80 20.73 9.70 4.68
C ALA A 80 21.37 8.74 3.65
N GLN A 81 21.11 7.43 3.73
CA GLN A 81 21.58 6.45 2.74
C GLN A 81 20.70 6.39 1.48
N LEU A 82 19.48 6.95 1.53
CA LEU A 82 18.58 7.07 0.38
C LEU A 82 18.76 8.41 -0.33
N VAL A 83 18.91 9.47 0.46
CA VAL A 83 19.09 10.85 0.02
C VAL A 83 20.06 11.54 0.99
N SER A 84 21.28 11.79 0.52
CA SER A 84 22.30 12.47 1.31
C SER A 84 21.82 13.86 1.74
N GLY A 85 22.10 14.25 2.98
CA GLY A 85 21.70 15.56 3.51
C GLY A 85 20.25 15.68 3.98
N THR A 86 19.46 14.59 3.97
CA THR A 86 18.10 14.62 4.53
C THR A 86 18.14 15.02 6.00
N THR A 87 17.42 16.08 6.36
CA THR A 87 17.29 16.59 7.74
C THR A 87 15.88 16.42 8.30
N SER A 88 14.85 16.47 7.44
CA SER A 88 13.45 16.22 7.80
C SER A 88 12.70 15.47 6.70
N ILE A 89 11.55 14.91 7.06
CA ILE A 89 10.69 14.13 6.16
C ILE A 89 9.27 14.66 6.27
N ILE A 90 8.71 15.06 5.13
CA ILE A 90 7.30 15.42 4.99
C ILE A 90 6.54 14.14 4.64
N SER A 91 5.69 13.66 5.54
CA SER A 91 4.79 12.54 5.31
C SER A 91 3.42 13.04 4.91
N VAL A 92 2.78 12.37 3.96
CA VAL A 92 1.42 12.72 3.50
C VAL A 92 0.53 11.49 3.53
N ARG A 93 -0.78 11.72 3.64
CA ARG A 93 -1.79 10.69 3.44
C ARG A 93 -2.84 11.11 2.41
N MET A 94 -3.39 10.13 1.70
CA MET A 94 -4.44 10.35 0.69
C MET A 94 -5.48 9.23 0.75
N ASP A 95 -6.72 9.60 1.05
CA ASP A 95 -7.81 8.65 1.22
C ASP A 95 -8.14 7.95 -0.10
N TYR A 96 -8.42 6.64 -0.04
CA TYR A 96 -8.65 5.81 -1.21
C TYR A 96 -10.00 5.10 -1.24
N ARG A 97 -10.82 5.22 -0.19
CA ARG A 97 -12.12 4.53 -0.14
C ARG A 97 -12.99 4.99 -1.33
N PRO A 98 -13.31 4.11 -2.29
CA PRO A 98 -14.02 4.54 -3.49
C PRO A 98 -15.45 4.92 -3.15
N ARG A 99 -15.88 6.10 -3.61
CA ARG A 99 -17.25 6.57 -3.44
C ARG A 99 -18.21 5.67 -4.22
N GLY A 100 -19.24 5.18 -3.54
CA GLY A 100 -20.29 4.35 -4.17
C GLY A 100 -19.86 2.94 -4.56
N ALA A 101 -18.71 2.46 -4.08
CA ALA A 101 -18.35 1.05 -4.25
C ALA A 101 -19.33 0.14 -3.50
N HIS A 102 -19.60 -1.04 -4.05
CA HIS A 102 -20.42 -2.06 -3.41
C HIS A 102 -19.86 -2.44 -2.02
N ASN A 103 -20.75 -2.83 -1.10
CA ASN A 103 -20.36 -3.18 0.27
C ASN A 103 -19.45 -4.43 0.28
N SER A 104 -18.37 -4.41 1.04
CA SER A 104 -17.42 -5.53 1.13
C SER A 104 -18.00 -6.80 1.73
N GLU A 105 -18.90 -6.69 2.72
CA GLU A 105 -19.52 -7.84 3.37
C GLU A 105 -20.43 -8.59 2.41
N ASP A 106 -21.19 -7.87 1.57
CA ASP A 106 -22.05 -8.48 0.55
C ASP A 106 -21.23 -9.29 -0.48
N ILE A 107 -20.11 -8.72 -0.95
CA ILE A 107 -19.21 -9.38 -1.89
C ILE A 107 -18.52 -10.58 -1.24
N LEU A 108 -18.02 -10.45 -0.01
CA LEU A 108 -17.37 -11.55 0.73
C LEU A 108 -18.37 -12.67 1.08
N GLY A 109 -19.64 -12.34 1.30
CA GLY A 109 -20.72 -13.29 1.57
C GLY A 109 -21.19 -14.07 0.35
N ASN A 110 -20.87 -13.61 -0.87
CA ASN A 110 -21.26 -14.28 -2.10
C ASN A 110 -20.07 -15.03 -2.73
N SER A 111 -20.05 -16.35 -2.59
CA SER A 111 -18.96 -17.19 -3.09
C SER A 111 -18.80 -17.23 -4.62
N ALA A 112 -19.76 -16.71 -5.39
CA ALA A 112 -19.64 -16.55 -6.84
C ALA A 112 -18.92 -15.24 -7.24
N LYS A 113 -18.88 -14.26 -6.35
CA LYS A 113 -18.28 -12.94 -6.58
C LYS A 113 -16.79 -12.93 -6.25
N ALA A 114 -16.03 -12.11 -6.94
CA ALA A 114 -14.62 -11.90 -6.68
C ALA A 114 -14.41 -10.72 -5.72
N PHE A 115 -13.75 -10.97 -4.59
CA PHE A 115 -13.32 -9.88 -3.72
C PHE A 115 -11.94 -9.37 -4.12
N ILE A 116 -11.87 -8.07 -4.41
CA ILE A 116 -10.65 -7.32 -4.65
C ILE A 116 -10.57 -6.22 -3.58
N SER A 117 -9.43 -6.16 -2.89
CA SER A 117 -9.18 -5.14 -1.85
C SER A 117 -9.42 -3.74 -2.39
N ARG A 118 -10.09 -2.88 -1.60
CA ARG A 118 -10.63 -1.61 -2.12
C ARG A 118 -9.56 -0.64 -2.58
N TYR A 119 -8.31 -0.78 -2.13
CA TYR A 119 -7.20 0.07 -2.58
C TYR A 119 -6.85 -0.16 -4.06
N ALA A 120 -7.23 -1.31 -4.62
CA ALA A 120 -6.81 -1.75 -5.95
C ALA A 120 -7.89 -1.55 -7.04
N LEU A 121 -9.05 -1.01 -6.69
CA LEU A 121 -10.19 -0.85 -7.61
C LEU A 121 -9.99 0.24 -8.67
N GLY A 122 -9.13 1.22 -8.37
CA GLY A 122 -8.85 2.35 -9.24
C GLY A 122 -7.52 2.26 -10.00
N ARG A 123 -6.99 3.43 -10.36
CA ARG A 123 -5.65 3.58 -10.92
C ARG A 123 -4.59 3.32 -9.85
N ASP A 124 -3.42 2.95 -10.34
CA ASP A 124 -2.22 2.73 -9.54
C ASP A 124 -1.80 3.99 -8.75
N TYR A 125 -1.96 3.92 -7.43
CA TYR A 125 -1.73 5.02 -6.50
C TYR A 125 -0.30 5.53 -6.51
N HIS A 126 0.68 4.67 -6.83
CA HIS A 126 2.10 5.05 -6.88
C HIS A 126 2.33 6.25 -7.82
N LYS A 127 1.65 6.25 -8.98
CA LYS A 127 1.79 7.34 -9.97
C LYS A 127 1.13 8.61 -9.48
N THR A 128 -0.07 8.49 -8.90
CA THR A 128 -0.82 9.63 -8.37
C THR A 128 -0.04 10.28 -7.22
N LEU A 129 0.34 9.54 -6.18
CA LEU A 129 1.07 10.10 -5.03
C LEU A 129 2.40 10.72 -5.44
N ARG A 130 3.22 10.02 -6.24
CA ARG A 130 4.52 10.55 -6.68
C ARG A 130 4.37 11.83 -7.48
N SER A 131 3.38 11.91 -8.37
CA SER A 131 3.11 13.13 -9.14
C SER A 131 2.71 14.29 -8.23
N ARG A 132 1.87 14.05 -7.21
CA ARG A 132 1.43 15.09 -6.29
C ARG A 132 2.53 15.54 -5.33
N LEU A 133 3.35 14.62 -4.83
CA LEU A 133 4.55 14.94 -4.04
C LEU A 133 5.55 15.77 -4.83
N GLN A 134 5.75 15.44 -6.11
CA GLN A 134 6.61 16.22 -7.00
C GLN A 134 6.09 17.66 -7.19
N LYS A 135 4.77 17.84 -7.34
CA LYS A 135 4.15 19.17 -7.39
C LYS A 135 4.32 19.93 -6.08
N LEU A 136 4.21 19.25 -4.93
CA LEU A 136 4.46 19.86 -3.62
C LEU A 136 5.91 20.33 -3.52
N ALA A 137 6.88 19.51 -3.92
CA ALA A 137 8.29 19.88 -3.96
C ALA A 137 8.55 21.10 -4.85
N THR A 138 7.94 21.16 -6.04
CA THR A 138 8.05 22.33 -6.92
C THR A 138 7.53 23.61 -6.27
N ARG A 139 6.44 23.55 -5.50
CA ARG A 139 5.92 24.72 -4.76
C ARG A 139 6.85 25.15 -3.62
N ILE A 140 7.44 24.19 -2.92
CA ILE A 140 8.46 24.47 -1.90
C ILE A 140 9.66 25.17 -2.56
N GLU A 141 10.17 24.64 -3.68
CA GLU A 141 11.29 25.21 -4.43
C GLU A 141 11.02 26.65 -4.90
N GLN A 142 9.79 26.94 -5.32
CA GLN A 142 9.37 28.30 -5.68
C GLN A 142 9.40 29.27 -4.50
N ALA A 143 9.18 28.79 -3.28
CA ALA A 143 9.13 29.64 -2.08
C ALA A 143 10.49 29.83 -1.41
N VAL A 144 11.39 28.85 -1.48
CA VAL A 144 12.69 28.88 -0.75
C VAL A 144 13.92 28.82 -1.66
N GLY A 145 13.74 28.68 -2.97
CA GLY A 145 14.81 28.39 -3.90
C GLY A 145 15.15 26.89 -3.95
N LYS A 146 16.25 26.57 -4.64
CA LYS A 146 16.70 25.18 -4.82
C LYS A 146 17.01 24.53 -3.48
N PHE A 147 16.51 23.31 -3.28
CA PHE A 147 16.77 22.49 -2.11
C PHE A 147 16.86 21.01 -2.49
N GLY A 148 17.50 20.20 -1.66
CA GLY A 148 17.62 18.76 -1.87
C GLY A 148 16.34 18.04 -1.46
N TYR A 149 15.78 17.23 -2.37
CA TYR A 149 14.63 16.39 -2.04
C TYR A 149 14.52 15.11 -2.86
N ARG A 150 13.68 14.19 -2.37
CA ARG A 150 13.19 13.05 -3.16
C ARG A 150 11.83 12.56 -2.65
N ALA A 151 10.92 12.33 -3.59
CA ALA A 151 9.61 11.76 -3.31
C ALA A 151 9.64 10.21 -3.36
N PHE A 152 8.95 9.59 -2.41
CA PHE A 152 8.81 8.13 -2.26
C PHE A 152 7.35 7.73 -2.08
N THR A 153 7.06 6.49 -2.51
CA THR A 153 5.78 5.79 -2.32
C THR A 153 6.00 4.30 -2.62
N ASP A 154 5.74 3.43 -1.63
CA ASP A 154 5.72 1.95 -1.51
C ASP A 154 6.86 1.17 -2.18
N SER A 155 7.08 1.43 -3.46
CA SER A 155 8.14 0.88 -4.33
C SER A 155 9.59 1.17 -3.92
N ALA A 156 9.83 2.00 -2.90
CA ALA A 156 11.16 2.32 -2.40
C ALA A 156 11.41 1.69 -1.03
N PRO A 157 12.67 1.43 -0.64
CA PRO A 157 12.97 0.89 0.68
C PRO A 157 12.82 2.00 1.73
N VAL A 158 11.59 2.35 2.10
CA VAL A 158 11.22 3.36 3.10
C VAL A 158 10.29 2.72 4.13
N LEU A 159 10.44 3.06 5.41
CA LEU A 159 9.50 2.66 6.48
C LEU A 159 8.39 3.71 6.62
N GLU A 160 7.49 3.74 5.63
CA GLU A 160 6.41 4.74 5.51
C GLU A 160 5.50 4.78 6.73
N LYS A 161 5.12 3.61 7.25
CA LYS A 161 4.21 3.51 8.40
C LYS A 161 4.82 4.09 9.69
N PRO A 162 6.07 3.73 10.09
CA PRO A 162 6.76 4.43 11.17
C PRO A 162 6.93 5.93 10.96
N LEU A 163 7.26 6.37 9.75
CA LEU A 163 7.40 7.81 9.44
C LEU A 163 6.07 8.55 9.61
N ALA A 164 4.97 7.98 9.13
CA ALA A 164 3.64 8.54 9.30
C ALA A 164 3.19 8.58 10.78
N GLU A 165 3.52 7.56 11.59
CA GLU A 165 3.26 7.57 13.04
C GLU A 165 4.03 8.69 13.73
N LYS A 166 5.34 8.82 13.44
CA LYS A 166 6.19 9.90 13.98
C LYS A 166 5.73 11.29 13.55
N ALA A 167 5.29 11.43 12.30
CA ALA A 167 4.78 12.68 11.73
C ALA A 167 3.36 13.04 12.24
N GLY A 168 2.79 12.28 13.18
CA GLY A 168 1.48 12.57 13.76
C GLY A 168 0.31 12.29 12.83
N LEU A 169 0.49 11.51 11.76
CA LEU A 169 -0.59 11.18 10.80
C LEU A 169 -1.52 10.06 11.28
N GLY A 170 -1.20 9.44 12.41
CA GLY A 170 -1.96 8.36 13.01
C GLY A 170 -1.07 7.49 13.89
N TRP A 171 -1.58 6.35 14.33
CA TRP A 171 -0.81 5.35 15.06
C TRP A 171 -0.84 4.00 14.36
N ILE A 172 0.18 3.17 14.55
CA ILE A 172 0.19 1.81 14.01
C ILE A 172 -0.76 0.94 14.84
N GLY A 173 -1.79 0.38 14.18
CA GLY A 173 -2.74 -0.53 14.81
C GLY A 173 -2.19 -1.94 15.00
N LYS A 174 -2.88 -2.78 15.77
CA LYS A 174 -2.47 -4.19 15.98
C LYS A 174 -2.40 -5.00 14.67
N HIS A 175 -3.15 -4.61 13.64
CA HIS A 175 -3.06 -5.17 12.29
C HIS A 175 -1.93 -4.56 11.43
N SER A 176 -1.02 -3.78 12.02
CA SER A 176 0.14 -3.13 11.39
C SER A 176 -0.14 -2.05 10.34
N ASN A 177 -1.38 -1.57 10.15
CA ASN A 177 -1.63 -0.37 9.31
C ASN A 177 -1.75 0.87 10.20
N VAL A 178 -1.43 2.03 9.62
CA VAL A 178 -1.62 3.33 10.29
C VAL A 178 -3.12 3.61 10.35
N ILE A 179 -3.58 4.06 11.52
CA ILE A 179 -4.97 4.43 11.80
C ILE A 179 -4.98 5.88 12.24
N HIS A 180 -5.89 6.67 11.68
CA HIS A 180 -6.22 8.01 12.12
C HIS A 180 -7.55 8.00 12.89
N ARG A 181 -7.62 8.78 13.97
CA ARG A 181 -8.75 8.77 14.90
C ARG A 181 -10.08 9.09 14.23
N ASN A 182 -10.06 10.02 13.27
CA ASN A 182 -11.25 10.55 12.63
C ASN A 182 -11.41 10.11 11.17
N GLU A 183 -10.48 9.31 10.64
CA GLU A 183 -10.46 8.95 9.20
C GLU A 183 -10.14 7.48 8.94
N GLY A 184 -10.00 6.67 10.00
CA GLY A 184 -9.75 5.23 9.87
C GLY A 184 -8.36 4.94 9.30
N SER A 185 -8.24 3.91 8.46
CA SER A 185 -6.99 3.42 7.87
C SER A 185 -7.07 3.31 6.33
N TRP A 186 -8.11 3.88 5.71
CA TRP A 186 -8.35 3.79 4.26
C TRP A 186 -7.64 4.90 3.48
N PHE A 187 -6.33 5.03 3.67
CA PHE A 187 -5.49 5.99 2.97
C PHE A 187 -4.14 5.40 2.55
N PHE A 188 -3.57 5.95 1.48
CA PHE A 188 -2.20 5.72 1.05
C PHE A 188 -1.24 6.64 1.80
N LEU A 189 0.04 6.24 1.87
CA LEU A 189 1.14 7.02 2.41
C LEU A 189 2.12 7.42 1.31
N GLY A 190 2.81 8.53 1.54
CA GLY A 190 3.97 8.92 0.74
C GLY A 190 4.85 9.91 1.48
N GLU A 191 6.11 10.00 1.07
CA GLU A 191 7.14 10.73 1.80
C GLU A 191 7.93 11.62 0.85
N LEU A 192 8.23 12.83 1.29
CA LEU A 192 9.17 13.73 0.65
C LEU A 192 10.32 13.98 1.62
N PHE A 193 11.46 13.35 1.33
CA PHE A 193 12.69 13.52 2.08
C PHE A 193 13.31 14.86 1.65
N THR A 194 13.79 15.65 2.59
CA THR A 194 14.31 16.98 2.32
C THR A 194 15.49 17.36 3.22
N ASP A 195 16.40 18.18 2.70
CA ASP A 195 17.47 18.81 3.47
C ASP A 195 17.04 20.06 4.25
N LEU A 196 15.78 20.50 4.10
CA LEU A 196 15.23 21.62 4.86
C LEU A 196 15.00 21.22 6.33
N PRO A 197 15.52 21.98 7.32
CA PRO A 197 15.35 21.69 8.74
C PRO A 197 13.96 22.14 9.25
N LEU A 198 12.92 21.47 8.75
CA LEU A 198 11.53 21.80 9.07
C LEU A 198 11.18 21.44 10.52
N PRO A 199 10.43 22.31 11.25
CA PRO A 199 9.84 21.96 12.54
C PRO A 199 9.00 20.68 12.45
N ILE A 200 9.22 19.76 13.39
CA ILE A 200 8.57 18.45 13.43
C ILE A 200 7.24 18.48 14.18
N ASP A 201 6.36 17.56 13.84
CA ASP A 201 5.10 17.32 14.52
C ASP A 201 5.27 16.27 15.64
N PRO A 202 4.45 16.35 16.70
CA PRO A 202 4.42 15.31 17.72
C PRO A 202 3.74 14.03 17.18
N PRO A 203 4.20 12.84 17.58
CA PRO A 203 3.56 11.59 17.21
C PRO A 203 2.15 11.49 17.80
N SER A 204 1.28 10.70 17.14
CA SER A 204 -0.07 10.44 17.65
C SER A 204 -0.06 9.43 18.80
N ALA A 205 -1.03 9.58 19.72
CA ALA A 205 -1.27 8.57 20.75
C ALA A 205 -1.87 7.28 20.14
N ARG A 206 -1.50 6.13 20.72
CA ARG A 206 -2.05 4.82 20.33
C ARG A 206 -3.43 4.60 20.96
N HIS A 207 -4.39 4.11 20.16
CA HIS A 207 -5.79 3.98 20.60
C HIS A 207 -6.42 2.59 20.41
N CYS A 208 -5.62 1.52 20.23
CA CYS A 208 -6.18 0.17 20.15
C CYS A 208 -6.73 -0.35 21.50
N GLY A 209 -6.11 0.02 22.62
CA GLY A 209 -6.47 -0.51 23.94
C GLY A 209 -6.50 -2.04 23.97
N SER A 210 -7.51 -2.61 24.63
CA SER A 210 -7.74 -4.07 24.71
C SER A 210 -8.32 -4.68 23.44
N CYS A 211 -8.73 -3.90 22.43
CA CYS A 211 -9.36 -4.42 21.22
C CYS A 211 -8.43 -5.38 20.46
N ASP A 212 -8.96 -6.53 20.06
CA ASP A 212 -8.27 -7.59 19.30
C ASP A 212 -9.05 -8.01 18.04
N ALA A 213 -10.05 -7.22 17.63
CA ALA A 213 -11.01 -7.58 16.57
C ALA A 213 -10.32 -8.01 15.26
N CYS A 214 -9.29 -7.28 14.84
CA CYS A 214 -8.54 -7.59 13.63
C CYS A 214 -7.80 -8.93 13.70
N MET A 215 -7.32 -9.32 14.88
CA MET A 215 -6.62 -10.59 15.10
C MET A 215 -7.62 -11.76 15.02
N ARG A 216 -8.77 -11.63 15.70
CA ARG A 216 -9.83 -12.64 15.67
C ARG A 216 -10.46 -12.82 14.30
N ALA A 217 -10.55 -11.75 13.51
CA ALA A 217 -11.14 -11.79 12.18
C ALA A 217 -10.18 -12.25 11.08
N CYS A 218 -8.86 -12.29 11.34
CA CYS A 218 -7.88 -12.66 10.32
C CYS A 218 -8.04 -14.14 9.92
N PRO A 219 -8.44 -14.46 8.67
CA PRO A 219 -8.85 -15.83 8.33
C PRO A 219 -7.75 -16.89 8.47
N THR A 220 -6.49 -16.44 8.33
CA THR A 220 -5.30 -17.30 8.38
C THR A 220 -4.50 -17.14 9.67
N GLY A 221 -4.94 -16.30 10.60
CA GLY A 221 -4.18 -15.98 11.82
C GLY A 221 -2.85 -15.28 11.54
N ALA A 222 -2.76 -14.51 10.45
CA ALA A 222 -1.52 -13.84 10.04
C ALA A 222 -1.05 -12.75 11.02
N ILE A 223 -1.96 -12.17 11.80
CA ILE A 223 -1.60 -11.25 12.90
C ILE A 223 -1.31 -12.11 14.13
N VAL A 224 -0.07 -12.59 14.23
CA VAL A 224 0.34 -13.62 15.21
C VAL A 224 0.45 -13.08 16.64
N GLU A 225 0.64 -11.78 16.78
CA GLU A 225 0.63 -11.02 18.04
C GLU A 225 0.37 -9.54 17.70
N PRO A 226 0.00 -8.68 18.68
CA PRO A 226 -0.20 -7.25 18.42
C PRO A 226 0.96 -6.65 17.63
N TYR A 227 0.64 -5.93 16.55
CA TYR A 227 1.58 -5.19 15.70
C TYR A 227 2.48 -6.05 14.81
N THR A 228 2.37 -7.39 14.89
CA THR A 228 3.23 -8.31 14.12
C THR A 228 2.40 -9.15 13.16
N VAL A 229 2.70 -9.01 11.87
CA VAL A 229 2.07 -9.80 10.80
C VAL A 229 3.09 -10.77 10.22
N ASP A 230 2.80 -12.06 10.23
CA ASP A 230 3.52 -13.04 9.42
C ASP A 230 3.00 -12.98 7.98
N ALA A 231 3.77 -12.39 7.06
CA ALA A 231 3.33 -12.22 5.69
C ALA A 231 3.05 -13.56 5.01
N ARG A 232 3.77 -14.63 5.38
CA ARG A 232 3.59 -15.98 4.80
C ARG A 232 2.19 -16.54 5.00
N LEU A 233 1.46 -16.04 6.00
CA LEU A 233 0.06 -16.39 6.28
C LEU A 233 -0.92 -15.34 5.73
N CYS A 234 -0.49 -14.11 5.49
CA CYS A 234 -1.37 -13.01 5.10
C CYS A 234 -1.94 -13.21 3.69
N ILE A 235 -3.28 -13.21 3.56
CA ILE A 235 -3.95 -13.35 2.24
C ILE A 235 -3.50 -12.27 1.25
N SER A 236 -3.21 -11.05 1.74
CA SER A 236 -2.67 -9.98 0.91
C SER A 236 -1.33 -10.38 0.27
N TYR A 237 -0.39 -10.91 1.06
CA TYR A 237 0.87 -11.44 0.54
C TYR A 237 0.66 -12.63 -0.41
N LEU A 238 -0.19 -13.60 -0.03
CA LEU A 238 -0.44 -14.79 -0.84
C LEU A 238 -1.00 -14.46 -2.23
N THR A 239 -1.85 -13.44 -2.32
CA THR A 239 -2.51 -13.06 -3.58
C THR A 239 -1.70 -12.06 -4.40
N ILE A 240 -0.84 -11.25 -3.76
CA ILE A 240 -0.14 -10.14 -4.43
C ILE A 240 1.35 -10.40 -4.61
N GLU A 241 2.04 -10.93 -3.62
CA GLU A 241 3.51 -10.99 -3.56
C GLU A 241 4.04 -12.39 -3.90
N LEU A 242 3.37 -13.45 -3.41
CA LEU A 242 3.74 -14.82 -3.72
C LEU A 242 3.59 -15.08 -5.22
N ARG A 243 4.69 -15.45 -5.89
CA ARG A 243 4.72 -15.77 -7.34
C ARG A 243 4.61 -17.27 -7.63
N THR A 244 4.69 -18.11 -6.60
CA THR A 244 4.64 -19.57 -6.67
C THR A 244 3.29 -20.11 -6.19
N SER A 245 3.14 -21.43 -6.06
CA SER A 245 1.90 -22.05 -5.63
C SER A 245 1.48 -21.66 -4.22
N ILE A 246 0.19 -21.32 -4.02
CA ILE A 246 -0.35 -21.02 -2.69
C ILE A 246 -0.36 -22.33 -1.89
N PRO A 247 0.17 -22.38 -0.65
CA PRO A 247 0.17 -23.59 0.16
C PRO A 247 -1.25 -24.17 0.32
N GLU A 248 -1.42 -25.47 0.05
CA GLU A 248 -2.74 -26.10 -0.01
C GLU A 248 -3.59 -25.89 1.25
N LYS A 249 -2.96 -25.98 2.43
CA LYS A 249 -3.61 -25.76 3.73
C LYS A 249 -4.21 -24.35 3.89
N LEU A 250 -3.70 -23.36 3.16
CA LEU A 250 -4.20 -21.98 3.23
C LEU A 250 -5.29 -21.71 2.21
N ARG A 251 -5.34 -22.44 1.09
CA ARG A 251 -6.30 -22.23 -0.01
C ARG A 251 -7.77 -22.17 0.48
N PRO A 252 -8.25 -23.05 1.38
CA PRO A 252 -9.61 -22.96 1.94
C PRO A 252 -9.92 -21.64 2.66
N LEU A 253 -8.92 -21.01 3.27
CA LEU A 253 -9.08 -19.83 4.11
C LEU A 253 -9.14 -18.51 3.32
N LEU A 254 -8.77 -18.53 2.03
CA LEU A 254 -8.83 -17.34 1.18
C LEU A 254 -10.27 -16.92 0.87
N GLY A 255 -11.24 -17.85 0.94
CA GLY A 255 -12.60 -17.60 0.49
C GLY A 255 -12.61 -17.18 -0.98
N ASN A 256 -13.24 -16.06 -1.30
CA ASN A 256 -13.34 -15.48 -2.64
C ASN A 256 -12.40 -14.28 -2.88
N ARG A 257 -11.37 -14.10 -2.05
CA ARG A 257 -10.38 -13.01 -2.17
C ARG A 257 -9.36 -13.34 -3.23
N ILE A 258 -9.35 -12.58 -4.33
CA ILE A 258 -8.46 -12.84 -5.46
C ILE A 258 -7.32 -11.84 -5.60
N TYR A 259 -7.40 -10.69 -4.90
CA TYR A 259 -6.34 -9.70 -4.86
C TYR A 259 -6.43 -8.86 -3.58
N GLY A 260 -5.46 -9.00 -2.69
CA GLY A 260 -5.47 -8.31 -1.40
C GLY A 260 -6.49 -8.89 -0.42
N CYS A 261 -6.55 -8.31 0.77
CA CYS A 261 -7.44 -8.70 1.85
C CYS A 261 -7.67 -7.47 2.75
N ASP A 262 -8.92 -7.16 3.04
CA ASP A 262 -9.30 -6.01 3.86
C ASP A 262 -9.86 -6.41 5.23
N ASP A 263 -9.94 -7.71 5.57
CA ASP A 263 -10.68 -8.18 6.75
C ASP A 263 -10.26 -7.49 8.04
N CYS A 264 -8.95 -7.35 8.26
CA CYS A 264 -8.41 -6.70 9.45
C CYS A 264 -8.75 -5.20 9.52
N GLN A 265 -8.98 -4.56 8.38
CA GLN A 265 -9.46 -3.18 8.29
C GLN A 265 -10.99 -3.11 8.41
N LEU A 266 -11.73 -3.98 7.75
CA LEU A 266 -13.20 -3.99 7.77
C LEU A 266 -13.74 -4.10 9.20
N VAL A 267 -13.14 -4.94 10.04
CA VAL A 267 -13.55 -5.10 11.45
C VAL A 267 -12.95 -4.05 12.39
N CYS A 268 -12.06 -3.18 11.91
CA CYS A 268 -11.43 -2.18 12.77
C CYS A 268 -12.44 -1.10 13.14
N PRO A 269 -12.72 -0.87 14.44
CA PRO A 269 -13.79 0.04 14.87
C PRO A 269 -13.54 1.50 14.48
N TRP A 270 -12.29 1.86 14.16
CA TRP A 270 -11.91 3.20 13.71
C TRP A 270 -12.29 3.46 12.24
N ASN A 271 -12.53 2.42 11.45
CA ASN A 271 -12.92 2.57 10.04
C ASN A 271 -14.36 3.02 9.82
N ARG A 272 -15.18 3.06 10.88
CA ARG A 272 -16.48 3.76 10.85
C ARG A 272 -16.34 5.26 10.58
N PHE A 273 -15.16 5.83 10.84
CA PHE A 273 -14.85 7.23 10.60
C PHE A 273 -14.18 7.47 9.24
N ALA A 274 -13.98 6.44 8.43
CA ALA A 274 -13.30 6.59 7.16
C ALA A 274 -14.09 7.45 6.16
N SER A 275 -13.39 8.36 5.51
CA SER A 275 -13.91 9.24 4.46
C SER A 275 -13.80 8.59 3.09
N ASP A 276 -14.69 8.98 2.18
CA ASP A 276 -14.55 8.64 0.77
C ASP A 276 -13.40 9.43 0.14
N ALA A 277 -12.72 8.83 -0.83
CA ALA A 277 -11.66 9.47 -1.58
C ALA A 277 -12.18 10.66 -2.39
N ALA A 278 -11.54 11.81 -2.24
CA ALA A 278 -11.77 12.95 -3.12
C ALA A 278 -11.12 12.79 -4.51
N CYS A 279 -10.16 11.86 -4.63
CA CYS A 279 -9.42 11.63 -5.86
C CYS A 279 -10.17 10.67 -6.80
N GLU A 280 -10.57 11.15 -7.98
CA GLU A 280 -11.26 10.34 -9.00
C GLU A 280 -10.41 9.17 -9.52
N ASP A 281 -9.07 9.28 -9.50
CA ASP A 281 -8.17 8.19 -9.89
C ASP A 281 -8.43 6.90 -9.09
N PHE A 282 -8.99 6.99 -7.87
CA PHE A 282 -9.25 5.84 -7.00
C PHE A 282 -10.68 5.30 -7.11
N GLY A 283 -11.49 5.87 -8.02
CA GLY A 283 -12.82 5.35 -8.33
C GLY A 283 -12.76 3.94 -8.95
N VAL A 284 -13.87 3.21 -8.83
CA VAL A 284 -14.02 1.86 -9.36
C VAL A 284 -13.80 1.84 -10.87
N ARG A 285 -12.99 0.90 -11.35
CA ARG A 285 -12.77 0.64 -12.78
C ARG A 285 -13.19 -0.77 -13.15
N ASN A 286 -13.75 -0.93 -14.36
CA ASN A 286 -14.17 -2.21 -14.94
C ASN A 286 -15.15 -3.02 -14.07
N GLY A 287 -15.92 -2.38 -13.18
CA GLY A 287 -16.85 -3.07 -12.27
C GLY A 287 -16.17 -4.02 -11.28
N LEU A 288 -14.88 -3.82 -10.99
CA LEU A 288 -14.11 -4.75 -10.13
C LEU A 288 -14.55 -4.78 -8.66
N ASP A 289 -15.49 -3.92 -8.27
CA ASP A 289 -16.08 -3.89 -6.94
C ASP A 289 -17.27 -4.85 -6.77
N ASP A 290 -17.87 -5.31 -7.88
CA ASP A 290 -18.89 -6.36 -7.97
C ASP A 290 -18.79 -7.11 -9.31
N VAL A 291 -18.00 -8.19 -9.35
CA VAL A 291 -17.78 -8.99 -10.57
C VAL A 291 -17.74 -10.48 -10.25
N ASP A 292 -18.25 -11.29 -11.17
CA ASP A 292 -18.30 -12.74 -11.02
C ASP A 292 -16.91 -13.37 -11.25
N LEU A 293 -16.55 -14.34 -10.40
CA LEU A 293 -15.28 -15.07 -10.51
C LEU A 293 -15.12 -15.73 -11.88
N LEU A 294 -16.21 -16.31 -12.41
CA LEU A 294 -16.21 -17.01 -13.68
C LEU A 294 -15.89 -16.08 -14.85
N ASP A 295 -16.42 -14.86 -14.83
CA ASP A 295 -16.15 -13.86 -15.87
C ASP A 295 -14.67 -13.45 -15.88
N LEU A 296 -14.08 -13.27 -14.70
CA LEU A 296 -12.66 -12.96 -14.56
C LEU A 296 -11.76 -14.13 -14.95
N PHE A 297 -12.18 -15.37 -14.66
CA PHE A 297 -11.41 -16.58 -14.97
C PHE A 297 -11.32 -16.86 -16.48
N ARG A 298 -12.32 -16.41 -17.22
CA ARG A 298 -12.40 -16.52 -18.68
C ARG A 298 -11.58 -15.48 -19.42
N TRP A 299 -11.04 -14.47 -18.75
CA TRP A 299 -10.18 -13.50 -19.40
C TRP A 299 -8.98 -14.20 -20.05
N SER A 300 -8.67 -13.79 -21.28
CA SER A 300 -7.38 -14.08 -21.90
C SER A 300 -6.30 -13.21 -21.27
N GLU A 301 -5.02 -13.54 -21.53
CA GLU A 301 -3.91 -12.69 -21.10
C GLU A 301 -4.02 -11.27 -21.69
N ASN A 302 -4.48 -11.16 -22.95
CA ASN A 302 -4.73 -9.88 -23.60
C ASN A 302 -5.86 -9.08 -22.92
N ASP A 303 -6.95 -9.75 -22.50
CA ASP A 303 -8.03 -9.09 -21.75
C ASP A 303 -7.54 -8.59 -20.39
N PHE A 304 -6.78 -9.42 -19.67
CA PHE A 304 -6.15 -9.06 -18.41
C PHE A 304 -5.27 -7.81 -18.58
N ASP A 305 -4.39 -7.80 -19.57
CA ASP A 305 -3.46 -6.69 -19.82
C ASP A 305 -4.18 -5.40 -20.25
N LEU A 306 -5.20 -5.51 -21.09
CA LEU A 306 -5.96 -4.37 -21.57
C LEU A 306 -6.80 -3.75 -20.44
N LYS A 307 -7.58 -4.57 -19.73
CA LYS A 307 -8.51 -4.09 -18.69
C LYS A 307 -7.78 -3.60 -17.45
N LEU A 308 -6.68 -4.22 -17.06
CA LEU A 308 -5.90 -3.83 -15.88
C LEU A 308 -4.78 -2.83 -16.19
N ARG A 309 -4.77 -2.24 -17.38
CA ARG A 309 -3.82 -1.18 -17.72
C ARG A 309 -3.91 -0.01 -16.73
N GLY A 310 -2.80 0.23 -16.04
CA GLY A 310 -2.69 1.28 -15.04
C GLY A 310 -3.42 0.99 -13.73
N SER A 311 -3.84 -0.25 -13.49
CA SER A 311 -4.24 -0.75 -12.17
C SER A 311 -3.01 -1.35 -11.46
N PRO A 312 -2.91 -1.28 -10.12
CA PRO A 312 -1.86 -1.96 -9.39
C PRO A 312 -1.93 -3.48 -9.55
N ILE A 313 -3.12 -4.04 -9.85
CA ILE A 313 -3.36 -5.48 -10.01
C ILE A 313 -2.48 -6.08 -11.09
N ARG A 314 -2.22 -5.34 -12.18
CA ARG A 314 -1.48 -5.83 -13.34
C ARG A 314 -0.10 -6.40 -12.98
N ARG A 315 0.52 -5.94 -11.89
CA ARG A 315 1.85 -6.38 -11.42
C ARG A 315 1.95 -7.88 -11.14
N ILE A 316 0.84 -8.56 -10.87
CA ILE A 316 0.87 -9.98 -10.50
C ILE A 316 0.99 -10.90 -11.72
N GLY A 317 0.65 -10.40 -12.90
CA GLY A 317 0.58 -11.19 -14.13
C GLY A 317 -0.63 -12.12 -14.19
N HIS A 318 -0.95 -12.56 -15.40
CA HIS A 318 -2.15 -13.35 -15.66
C HIS A 318 -2.14 -14.74 -14.99
N GLU A 319 -0.97 -15.36 -14.84
CA GLU A 319 -0.89 -16.67 -14.18
C GLU A 319 -1.26 -16.60 -12.70
N CYS A 320 -0.76 -15.61 -11.95
CA CYS A 320 -1.14 -15.43 -10.54
C CYS A 320 -2.62 -15.03 -10.41
N TRP A 321 -3.14 -14.26 -11.37
CA TRP A 321 -4.57 -13.93 -11.44
C TRP A 321 -5.44 -15.18 -11.55
N LEU A 322 -5.15 -16.06 -12.51
CA LEU A 322 -5.86 -17.33 -12.68
C LEU A 322 -5.67 -18.25 -11.47
N ARG A 323 -4.45 -18.34 -10.92
CA ARG A 323 -4.16 -19.11 -9.70
C ARG A 323 -5.07 -18.70 -8.54
N ASN A 324 -5.18 -17.40 -8.27
CA ASN A 324 -5.99 -16.88 -7.17
C ASN A 324 -7.49 -17.16 -7.41
N ILE A 325 -7.97 -16.97 -8.64
CA ILE A 325 -9.38 -17.21 -8.98
C ILE A 325 -9.73 -18.70 -8.92
N ALA A 326 -8.83 -19.60 -9.34
CA ALA A 326 -9.05 -21.04 -9.21
C ALA A 326 -9.26 -21.44 -7.74
N VAL A 327 -8.49 -20.87 -6.81
CA VAL A 327 -8.70 -21.07 -5.36
C VAL A 327 -10.08 -20.60 -4.93
N ALA A 328 -10.49 -19.41 -5.35
CA ALA A 328 -11.80 -18.85 -5.03
C ALA A 328 -12.96 -19.70 -5.59
N LEU A 329 -12.85 -20.15 -6.84
CA LEU A 329 -13.84 -21.05 -7.46
C LEU A 329 -13.97 -22.38 -6.71
N GLY A 330 -12.84 -22.98 -6.30
CA GLY A 330 -12.84 -24.20 -5.48
C GLY A 330 -13.45 -24.00 -4.10
N ASN A 331 -13.39 -22.79 -3.55
CA ASN A 331 -14.02 -22.42 -2.29
C ASN A 331 -15.52 -22.18 -2.41
N GLY A 332 -16.04 -21.87 -3.60
CA GLY A 332 -17.46 -21.64 -3.83
C GLY A 332 -18.33 -22.89 -3.92
N ALA A 333 -19.55 -22.68 -4.43
CA ALA A 333 -20.59 -23.70 -4.59
C ALA A 333 -20.37 -24.63 -5.80
N GLY A 334 -19.48 -24.27 -6.74
CA GLY A 334 -19.25 -25.03 -7.96
C GLY A 334 -20.31 -24.79 -9.03
N GLY A 335 -20.77 -25.87 -9.67
CA GLY A 335 -21.71 -25.84 -10.80
C GLY A 335 -21.03 -26.18 -12.14
N ALA A 336 -21.84 -26.61 -13.12
CA ALA A 336 -21.34 -27.13 -14.40
C ALA A 336 -20.39 -26.15 -15.10
N GLN A 337 -20.78 -24.86 -15.20
CA GLN A 337 -19.96 -23.85 -15.86
C GLN A 337 -18.61 -23.58 -15.14
N VAL A 338 -18.56 -23.73 -13.82
CA VAL A 338 -17.33 -23.58 -13.03
C VAL A 338 -16.42 -24.79 -13.27
N VAL A 339 -16.98 -25.99 -13.24
CA VAL A 339 -16.26 -27.23 -13.52
C VAL A 339 -15.67 -27.21 -14.93
N ASP A 340 -16.46 -26.83 -15.93
CA ASP A 340 -16.01 -26.72 -17.32
C ASP A 340 -14.84 -25.73 -17.46
N ALA A 341 -14.96 -24.54 -16.86
CA ALA A 341 -13.90 -23.54 -16.92
C ALA A 341 -12.60 -24.00 -16.22
N LEU A 342 -12.71 -24.70 -15.09
CA LEU A 342 -11.56 -25.30 -14.42
C LEU A 342 -10.92 -26.41 -15.26
N GLN A 343 -11.72 -27.27 -15.89
CA GLN A 343 -11.23 -28.30 -16.82
C GLN A 343 -10.54 -27.71 -18.05
N GLU A 344 -11.00 -26.56 -18.56
CA GLU A 344 -10.28 -25.85 -19.62
C GLU A 344 -8.90 -25.38 -19.13
N LYS A 345 -8.81 -24.82 -17.92
CA LYS A 345 -7.51 -24.38 -17.36
C LYS A 345 -6.56 -25.53 -17.03
N MET A 346 -7.02 -26.78 -16.95
CA MET A 346 -6.15 -27.97 -16.91
C MET A 346 -5.28 -28.12 -18.16
N LYS A 347 -5.63 -27.47 -19.27
CA LYS A 347 -4.85 -27.48 -20.51
C LYS A 347 -3.89 -26.28 -20.64
N HIS A 348 -3.86 -25.40 -19.64
CA HIS A 348 -3.00 -24.21 -19.64
C HIS A 348 -1.51 -24.58 -19.67
N SER A 349 -0.66 -23.77 -20.29
CA SER A 349 0.80 -24.02 -20.40
C SER A 349 1.52 -23.97 -19.05
N SER A 350 1.13 -23.06 -18.16
CA SER A 350 1.65 -22.95 -16.79
C SER A 350 1.26 -24.13 -15.90
N ALA A 351 2.26 -24.78 -15.29
CA ALA A 351 2.05 -25.86 -14.33
C ALA A 351 1.29 -25.40 -13.08
N MET A 352 1.58 -24.19 -12.60
CA MET A 352 0.93 -23.61 -11.42
C MET A 352 -0.58 -23.43 -11.66
N VAL A 353 -0.98 -22.94 -12.82
CA VAL A 353 -2.41 -22.78 -13.16
C VAL A 353 -3.11 -24.13 -13.18
N ARG A 354 -2.50 -25.15 -13.81
CA ARG A 354 -3.07 -26.52 -13.84
C ARG A 354 -3.20 -27.10 -12.43
N GLU A 355 -2.18 -26.95 -11.59
CA GLU A 355 -2.19 -27.42 -10.20
C GLU A 355 -3.37 -26.83 -9.41
N HIS A 356 -3.61 -25.52 -9.51
CA HIS A 356 -4.69 -24.86 -8.76
C HIS A 356 -6.07 -25.19 -9.35
N ALA A 357 -6.17 -25.36 -10.66
CA ALA A 357 -7.40 -25.83 -11.30
C ALA A 357 -7.75 -27.26 -10.84
N GLN A 358 -6.76 -28.16 -10.78
CA GLN A 358 -6.94 -29.53 -10.29
C GLN A 358 -7.38 -29.53 -8.82
N TRP A 359 -6.71 -28.75 -7.98
CA TRP A 359 -7.07 -28.63 -6.56
C TRP A 359 -8.52 -28.15 -6.40
N ALA A 360 -8.94 -27.16 -7.19
CA ALA A 360 -10.29 -26.63 -7.15
C ALA A 360 -11.33 -27.69 -7.56
N LEU A 361 -11.06 -28.46 -8.62
CA LEU A 361 -11.92 -29.56 -9.06
C LEU A 361 -12.06 -30.64 -7.98
N THR A 362 -10.93 -31.07 -7.39
CA THR A 362 -10.93 -32.06 -6.30
C THR A 362 -11.75 -31.57 -5.12
N ARG A 363 -11.53 -30.34 -4.67
CA ARG A 363 -12.27 -29.73 -3.56
C ARG A 363 -13.78 -29.63 -3.83
N LEU A 364 -14.17 -29.29 -5.06
CA LEU A 364 -15.58 -29.25 -5.44
C LEU A 364 -16.21 -30.64 -5.44
N SER A 365 -15.47 -31.67 -5.87
CA SER A 365 -15.96 -33.05 -5.83
C SER A 365 -16.15 -33.58 -4.41
N GLU A 366 -15.29 -33.18 -3.46
CA GLU A 366 -15.41 -33.55 -2.04
C GLU A 366 -16.61 -32.88 -1.33
N LYS A 367 -17.13 -31.78 -1.90
CA LYS A 367 -18.31 -31.08 -1.39
C LYS A 367 -19.62 -31.63 -1.95
N LEU A 368 -19.57 -32.42 -3.02
CA LEU A 368 -20.77 -33.06 -3.56
C LEU A 368 -21.24 -34.15 -2.57
N PRO A 369 -22.53 -34.20 -2.25
CA PRO A 369 -23.09 -35.14 -1.28
C PRO A 369 -22.97 -36.61 -1.70
#